data_AF-A0A7K4CU24-F1
#
_entry.id   AF-A0A7K4CU24-F1
#
_cell.length_a   1.000
_cell.length_b   1.000
_cell.length_c   1.000
_cell.angle_alpha   90.00
_cell.angle_beta   90.00
_cell.angle_gamma   90.00
#
_symmetry.space_group_name_H-M   'P 1'
#
loop_
_entity.id
_entity.type
_entity.pdbx_description
1 polymer ?
#
loop_
_entity_poly.entity_id
_entity_poly.type
_entity_poly.pdbx_seq_one_letter_code
_entity_poly.pdbx_strand_id
1 'polypeptide(L)'
;MLLISDYDDIIEPGRTLIVGSFLVLIIGAFLIAILTLVKRGKTEVKASRAYLLGISLFATVFGFGRLVLLYHDYAAPDVLDDLLYRVGAGLSLAGFTILTFTIETFIFTRTKKVISIIGVICILLLAFAPKDIGTPAFVGGNIIVTVLPFFIYIYIARISTGIVRKQAAFIILGMIMLFISLLGGAVLYTMGFLDRLWSQLFGIIFSLAGLILLSYGFVKSPTAA
;
A
#
# COMPACT_ATOMS: atom_id res chain seq x y z
N MET A 1 -3.08 -8.01 8.24
CA MET A 1 -4.27 -7.54 8.99
C MET A 1 -5.49 -7.89 8.15
N LEU A 2 -6.00 -9.11 8.29
CA LEU A 2 -7.01 -9.64 7.35
C LEU A 2 -8.19 -10.34 8.01
N LEU A 3 -8.09 -10.75 9.27
CA LEU A 3 -9.19 -11.35 10.02
C LEU A 3 -8.91 -11.10 11.50
N ILE A 4 -9.96 -11.04 12.31
CA ILE A 4 -10.04 -10.82 13.76
C ILE A 4 -10.26 -9.34 14.09
N SER A 5 -11.49 -9.02 14.51
CA SER A 5 -11.86 -7.79 15.18
C SER A 5 -11.03 -7.65 16.45
N ASP A 6 -10.36 -6.51 16.61
CA ASP A 6 -9.37 -6.24 17.67
C ASP A 6 -9.99 -6.04 19.08
N TYR A 7 -11.31 -6.19 19.21
CA TYR A 7 -12.03 -5.66 20.37
C TYR A 7 -11.71 -6.38 21.70
N ASP A 8 -11.37 -7.67 21.66
CA ASP A 8 -11.33 -8.49 22.89
C ASP A 8 -9.96 -9.09 23.26
N ASP A 9 -8.99 -9.17 22.33
CA ASP A 9 -7.75 -9.94 22.57
C ASP A 9 -6.56 -9.10 23.11
N ILE A 10 -6.58 -7.76 22.96
CA ILE A 10 -5.45 -6.90 23.33
C ILE A 10 -5.87 -5.92 24.44
N ILE A 11 -5.45 -6.24 25.66
CA ILE A 11 -5.67 -5.41 26.85
C ILE A 11 -4.64 -4.26 26.88
N GLU A 12 -4.97 -3.17 27.59
CA GLU A 12 -4.01 -2.12 27.90
C GLU A 12 -2.75 -2.68 28.60
N PRO A 13 -1.53 -2.18 28.28
CA PRO A 13 -1.23 -1.00 27.46
C PRO A 13 -1.05 -1.28 25.94
N GLY A 14 -1.22 -2.53 25.50
CA GLY A 14 -0.94 -2.94 24.11
C GLY A 14 -1.82 -2.24 23.08
N ARG A 15 -3.11 -2.03 23.42
CA ARG A 15 -4.08 -1.30 22.59
C ARG A 15 -3.61 0.14 22.32
N THR A 16 -3.22 0.88 23.37
CA THR A 16 -2.71 2.25 23.21
C THR A 16 -1.47 2.31 22.31
N LEU A 17 -0.56 1.34 22.44
CA LEU A 17 0.65 1.26 21.61
C LEU A 17 0.32 1.04 20.13
N ILE A 18 -0.64 0.17 19.82
CA ILE A 18 -1.07 -0.09 18.45
C ILE A 18 -1.73 1.14 17.83
N VAL A 19 -2.69 1.74 18.54
CA VAL A 19 -3.39 2.95 18.07
C VAL A 19 -2.39 4.07 17.83
N GLY A 20 -1.46 4.30 18.76
CA GLY A 20 -0.39 5.29 18.58
C GLY A 20 0.49 4.98 17.36
N SER A 21 0.84 3.72 17.14
CA SER A 21 1.65 3.30 15.99
C SER A 21 0.90 3.47 14.66
N PHE A 22 -0.42 3.21 14.63
CA PHE A 22 -1.25 3.48 13.47
C PHE A 22 -1.34 4.97 13.15
N LEU A 23 -1.48 5.83 14.16
CA LEU A 23 -1.46 7.27 13.96
C LEU A 23 -0.13 7.73 13.35
N VAL A 24 1.00 7.17 13.80
CA VAL A 24 2.32 7.43 13.20
C VAL A 24 2.36 7.01 11.72
N LEU A 25 1.82 5.83 11.36
CA LEU A 25 1.73 5.38 9.97
C LEU A 25 0.86 6.32 9.12
N ILE A 26 -0.31 6.72 9.63
CA ILE A 26 -1.26 7.59 8.93
C ILE A 26 -0.63 8.97 8.70
N ILE A 27 -0.08 9.58 9.75
CA ILE A 27 0.63 10.87 9.66
C ILE A 27 1.82 10.74 8.70
N GLY A 28 2.59 9.67 8.80
CA GLY A 28 3.71 9.36 7.91
C GLY A 28 3.29 9.29 6.44
N ALA A 29 2.16 8.63 6.14
CA ALA A 29 1.61 8.54 4.79
C ALA A 29 1.23 9.93 4.25
N PHE A 30 0.55 10.77 5.03
CA PHE A 30 0.22 12.14 4.63
C PHE A 30 1.46 13.03 4.46
N LEU A 31 2.45 12.91 5.34
CA LEU A 31 3.73 13.61 5.19
C LEU A 31 4.43 13.20 3.90
N ILE A 32 4.47 11.91 3.58
CA ILE A 32 5.03 11.41 2.31
C ILE A 32 4.27 12.00 1.11
N ALA A 33 2.93 12.07 1.17
CA ALA A 33 2.13 12.69 0.11
C ALA A 33 2.50 14.17 -0.09
N ILE A 34 2.64 14.93 1.00
CA ILE A 34 3.03 16.36 0.93
C ILE A 34 4.45 16.51 0.39
N LEU A 35 5.42 15.75 0.91
CA LEU A 35 6.83 15.82 0.50
C LEU A 35 7.00 15.45 -0.98
N THR A 36 6.27 14.45 -1.46
CA THR A 36 6.29 14.06 -2.88
C THR A 36 5.65 15.12 -3.79
N LEU A 37 4.58 15.79 -3.35
CA LEU A 37 4.00 16.93 -4.07
C LEU A 37 4.96 18.14 -4.15
N VAL A 38 5.67 18.44 -3.05
CA VAL A 38 6.69 19.50 -3.04
C VAL A 38 7.85 19.14 -3.99
N LYS A 39 8.32 17.89 -3.94
CA LYS A 39 9.37 17.39 -4.84
C LYS A 39 8.94 17.44 -6.31
N ARG A 40 7.66 17.17 -6.60
CA ARG A 40 7.08 17.28 -7.95
C ARG A 40 7.22 18.71 -8.49
N GLY A 41 6.99 19.74 -7.67
CA GLY A 41 7.12 21.14 -8.08
C GLY A 41 8.53 21.52 -8.54
N LYS A 42 9.55 20.81 -8.04
CA LYS A 42 10.97 21.03 -8.38
C LYS A 42 11.49 20.09 -9.48
N THR A 43 10.65 19.18 -9.98
CA THR A 43 11.07 18.14 -10.92
C THR A 43 10.77 18.57 -12.36
N GLU A 44 11.80 18.65 -13.21
CA GLU A 44 11.64 19.07 -14.60
C GLU A 44 11.03 17.97 -15.48
N VAL A 45 11.46 16.71 -15.28
CA VAL A 45 11.08 15.55 -16.10
C VAL A 45 9.59 15.24 -15.94
N LYS A 46 8.84 15.30 -17.05
CA LYS A 46 7.36 15.07 -17.06
C LYS A 46 6.97 13.70 -16.52
N ALA A 47 7.65 12.63 -16.94
CA ALA A 47 7.38 11.27 -16.46
C ALA A 47 7.59 11.13 -14.94
N SER A 48 8.67 11.72 -14.42
CA SER A 48 8.96 11.70 -12.99
C SER A 48 7.97 12.55 -12.17
N ARG A 49 7.50 13.70 -12.70
CA ARG A 49 6.41 14.48 -12.09
C ARG A 49 5.12 13.69 -11.95
N ALA A 50 4.79 12.91 -12.99
CA ALA A 50 3.59 12.10 -12.99
C ALA A 50 3.71 10.90 -12.04
N TYR A 51 4.89 10.28 -11.97
CA TYR A 51 5.19 9.24 -10.97
C TYR A 51 5.05 9.76 -9.53
N LEU A 52 5.63 10.93 -9.24
CA LEU A 52 5.51 11.58 -7.92
C LEU A 52 4.05 11.95 -7.58
N LEU A 53 3.26 12.38 -8.57
CA LEU A 53 1.82 12.58 -8.39
C LEU A 53 1.12 11.27 -8.02
N GLY A 54 1.43 10.18 -8.71
CA GLY A 54 0.90 8.86 -8.40
C GLY A 54 1.24 8.38 -6.99
N ILE A 55 2.50 8.54 -6.55
CA ILE A 55 2.90 8.23 -5.16
C ILE A 55 2.11 9.10 -4.18
N SER A 56 1.96 10.40 -4.44
CA SER A 56 1.24 11.30 -3.53
C SER A 56 -0.24 10.92 -3.39
N LEU A 57 -0.89 10.56 -4.50
CA LEU A 57 -2.28 10.09 -4.51
C LEU A 57 -2.40 8.75 -3.78
N PHE A 58 -1.49 7.81 -4.07
CA PHE A 58 -1.42 6.54 -3.36
C PHE A 58 -1.30 6.74 -1.85
N ALA A 59 -0.32 7.52 -1.38
CA ALA A 59 -0.07 7.72 0.04
C ALA A 59 -1.25 8.42 0.74
N THR A 60 -1.92 9.36 0.05
CA THR A 60 -3.12 10.03 0.55
C THR A 60 -4.28 9.05 0.70
N VAL A 61 -4.59 8.30 -0.35
CA VAL A 61 -5.72 7.35 -0.37
C VAL A 61 -5.48 6.19 0.59
N PHE A 62 -4.25 5.69 0.67
CA PHE A 62 -3.83 4.70 1.64
C PHE A 62 -3.95 5.23 3.08
N GLY A 63 -3.51 6.46 3.34
CA GLY A 63 -3.65 7.13 4.65
C GLY A 63 -5.12 7.24 5.09
N PHE A 64 -6.02 7.68 4.19
CA PHE A 64 -7.45 7.70 4.48
C PHE A 64 -8.03 6.29 4.71
N GLY A 65 -7.64 5.30 3.91
CA GLY A 65 -8.05 3.91 4.12
C GLY A 65 -7.65 3.39 5.50
N ARG A 66 -6.42 3.70 5.94
CA ARG A 66 -5.92 3.33 7.27
C ARG A 66 -6.60 4.09 8.40
N LEU A 67 -6.97 5.36 8.19
CA LEU A 67 -7.76 6.11 9.17
C LEU A 67 -9.16 5.50 9.37
N VAL A 68 -9.82 5.10 8.29
CA VAL A 68 -11.13 4.43 8.35
C VAL A 68 -10.99 3.07 9.05
N LEU A 69 -9.96 2.28 8.73
CA LEU A 69 -9.72 0.99 9.38
C LEU A 69 -9.36 1.16 10.87
N LEU A 70 -8.60 2.18 11.25
CA LEU A 70 -8.33 2.47 12.66
C LEU A 70 -9.61 2.77 13.43
N TYR A 71 -10.52 3.55 12.84
CA TYR A 71 -11.82 3.82 13.46
C TYR A 71 -12.68 2.55 13.54
N HIS A 72 -12.73 1.77 12.45
CA HIS A 72 -13.39 0.47 12.40
C HIS A 72 -12.92 -0.46 13.54
N ASP A 73 -11.61 -0.64 13.68
CA ASP A 73 -11.06 -1.65 14.59
C ASP A 73 -11.16 -1.26 16.07
N TYR A 74 -11.22 0.04 16.41
CA TYR A 74 -11.05 0.51 17.80
C TYR A 74 -12.18 1.40 18.36
N ALA A 75 -13.10 1.86 17.53
CA ALA A 75 -14.12 2.85 17.93
C ALA A 75 -15.50 2.65 17.30
N ALA A 76 -15.62 1.89 16.22
CA ALA A 76 -16.88 1.76 15.50
C ALA A 76 -17.87 0.83 16.24
N PRO A 77 -19.18 1.14 16.18
CA PRO A 77 -20.22 0.23 16.63
C PRO A 77 -20.41 -0.93 15.64
N ASP A 78 -20.81 -2.11 16.14
CA ASP A 78 -20.98 -3.34 15.35
C ASP A 78 -21.86 -3.18 14.10
N VAL A 79 -22.85 -2.28 14.15
CA VAL A 79 -23.76 -2.00 13.03
C VAL A 79 -23.02 -1.43 11.81
N LEU A 80 -21.88 -0.79 12.02
CA LEU A 80 -21.06 -0.18 10.96
C LEU A 80 -19.82 -1.01 10.59
N ASP A 81 -19.58 -2.16 11.24
CA ASP A 81 -18.40 -3.01 11.06
C ASP A 81 -18.15 -3.34 9.57
N ASP A 82 -19.09 -4.04 8.93
CA ASP A 82 -18.90 -4.49 7.54
C ASP A 82 -18.75 -3.32 6.55
N LEU A 83 -19.47 -2.22 6.78
CA LEU A 83 -19.40 -1.04 5.92
C LEU A 83 -18.03 -0.36 6.02
N LEU A 84 -17.56 -0.09 7.23
CA LEU A 84 -16.29 0.60 7.45
C LEU A 84 -15.11 -0.28 7.03
N TYR A 85 -15.18 -1.59 7.25
CA TYR A 85 -14.21 -2.55 6.72
C TYR A 85 -14.11 -2.44 5.19
N ARG A 86 -15.24 -2.54 4.48
CA ARG A 86 -15.27 -2.46 3.00
C ARG A 86 -14.73 -1.13 2.49
N VAL A 87 -15.12 -0.02 3.11
CA VAL A 87 -14.66 1.32 2.71
C VAL A 87 -13.16 1.46 2.96
N GLY A 88 -12.67 1.10 4.15
CA GLY A 88 -11.25 1.23 4.51
C GLY A 88 -10.34 0.30 3.69
N ALA A 89 -10.74 -0.95 3.51
CA ALA A 89 -10.05 -1.92 2.66
C ALA A 89 -10.12 -1.50 1.17
N GLY A 90 -11.27 -1.02 0.70
CA GLY A 90 -11.46 -0.52 -0.66
C GLY A 90 -10.58 0.67 -0.98
N LEU A 91 -10.50 1.65 -0.07
CA LEU A 91 -9.57 2.77 -0.18
C LEU A 91 -8.12 2.29 -0.20
N SER A 92 -7.74 1.39 0.69
CA SER A 92 -6.37 0.83 0.71
C SER A 92 -6.00 0.18 -0.64
N LEU A 93 -6.89 -0.64 -1.20
CA LEU A 93 -6.70 -1.28 -2.51
C LEU A 93 -6.73 -0.26 -3.67
N ALA A 94 -7.56 0.78 -3.58
CA ALA A 94 -7.59 1.88 -4.54
C ALA A 94 -6.24 2.61 -4.56
N GLY A 95 -5.63 2.84 -3.40
CA GLY A 95 -4.28 3.38 -3.28
C GLY A 95 -3.27 2.55 -4.08
N PHE A 96 -3.20 1.23 -3.82
CA PHE A 96 -2.29 0.35 -4.56
C PHE A 96 -2.59 0.32 -6.07
N THR A 97 -3.87 0.35 -6.44
CA THR A 97 -4.29 0.40 -7.85
C THR A 97 -3.83 1.69 -8.53
N ILE A 98 -3.89 2.84 -7.85
CA ILE A 98 -3.36 4.12 -8.36
C ILE A 98 -1.85 4.06 -8.55
N LEU A 99 -1.12 3.46 -7.60
CA LEU A 99 0.32 3.27 -7.73
C LEU A 99 0.65 2.41 -8.95
N THR A 100 -0.04 1.29 -9.13
CA THR A 100 0.11 0.39 -10.27
C THR A 100 -0.24 1.05 -11.59
N PHE A 101 -1.32 1.82 -11.64
CA PHE A 101 -1.71 2.60 -12.81
C PHE A 101 -0.66 3.63 -13.21
N THR A 102 -0.06 4.28 -12.21
CA THR A 102 1.03 5.24 -12.44
C THR A 102 2.24 4.54 -13.04
N ILE A 103 2.59 3.36 -12.54
CA ILE A 103 3.70 2.55 -13.06
C ILE A 103 3.39 2.08 -14.48
N GLU A 104 2.21 1.50 -14.72
CA GLU A 104 1.77 1.08 -16.05
C GLU A 104 1.80 2.26 -17.03
N THR A 105 1.29 3.43 -16.65
CA THR A 105 1.19 4.57 -17.59
C THR A 105 2.53 5.24 -17.88
N PHE A 106 3.38 5.45 -16.88
CA PHE A 106 4.58 6.29 -17.02
C PHE A 106 5.88 5.52 -17.17
N ILE A 107 5.88 4.22 -16.85
CA ILE A 107 7.05 3.35 -16.97
C ILE A 107 6.82 2.33 -18.10
N PHE A 108 5.60 1.80 -18.24
CA PHE A 108 5.25 0.90 -19.33
C PHE A 108 4.28 1.51 -20.33
N THR A 109 4.77 2.40 -21.19
CA THR A 109 3.95 3.01 -22.25
C THR A 109 3.25 2.01 -23.18
N ARG A 110 3.63 0.73 -23.19
CA ARG A 110 3.00 -0.35 -23.97
C ARG A 110 2.04 -1.26 -23.18
N THR A 111 1.91 -1.11 -21.87
CA THR A 111 0.95 -1.92 -21.09
C THR A 111 -0.48 -1.43 -21.33
N LYS A 112 -1.42 -2.36 -21.61
CA LYS A 112 -2.84 -2.04 -21.81
C LYS A 112 -3.58 -1.77 -20.48
N LYS A 113 -2.87 -1.34 -19.43
CA LYS A 113 -3.39 -1.06 -18.08
C LYS A 113 -4.13 -2.25 -17.44
N VAL A 114 -3.76 -3.46 -17.83
CA VAL A 114 -4.49 -4.70 -17.49
C VAL A 114 -4.54 -4.90 -15.98
N ILE A 115 -3.44 -4.60 -15.28
CA ILE A 115 -3.32 -4.84 -13.84
C ILE A 115 -4.15 -3.84 -13.08
N SER A 116 -4.11 -2.57 -13.48
CA SER A 116 -4.96 -1.54 -12.90
C SER A 116 -6.44 -1.86 -13.09
N ILE A 117 -6.83 -2.40 -14.26
CA ILE A 117 -8.19 -2.85 -14.52
C ILE A 117 -8.57 -3.98 -13.57
N ILE A 118 -7.70 -4.98 -13.35
CA ILE A 118 -7.94 -6.05 -12.37
C ILE A 118 -8.12 -5.46 -10.96
N GLY A 119 -7.27 -4.51 -10.57
CA GLY A 119 -7.39 -3.81 -9.29
C GLY A 119 -8.75 -3.13 -9.12
N VAL A 120 -9.23 -2.43 -10.16
CA VAL A 120 -10.58 -1.81 -10.18
C VAL A 120 -11.67 -2.87 -10.04
N ILE A 121 -11.58 -3.99 -10.76
CA ILE A 121 -12.55 -5.09 -10.63
C ILE A 121 -12.57 -5.63 -9.20
N CYS A 122 -11.42 -5.84 -8.58
CA CYS A 122 -11.32 -6.29 -7.19
C CYS A 122 -11.95 -5.29 -6.20
N ILE A 123 -11.82 -3.99 -6.43
CA ILE A 123 -12.49 -2.94 -5.62
C ILE A 123 -14.01 -3.05 -5.77
N LEU A 124 -14.51 -3.23 -6.99
CA LEU A 124 -15.95 -3.39 -7.24
C LEU A 124 -16.50 -4.67 -6.59
N LEU A 125 -15.75 -5.78 -6.67
CA LEU A 125 -16.12 -7.03 -6.00
C LEU A 125 -16.13 -6.85 -4.47
N LEU A 126 -15.16 -6.17 -3.88
CA LEU A 126 -15.17 -5.88 -2.44
C LEU A 126 -16.38 -5.01 -2.04
N ALA A 127 -16.72 -4.01 -2.85
CA ALA A 127 -17.79 -3.08 -2.54
C ALA A 127 -19.18 -3.75 -2.63
N PHE A 128 -19.44 -4.49 -3.72
CA PHE A 128 -20.80 -4.93 -4.07
C PHE A 128 -21.04 -6.44 -3.91
N ALA A 129 -20.00 -7.27 -3.89
CA ALA A 129 -20.19 -8.70 -3.74
C ALA A 129 -20.46 -9.09 -2.26
N PRO A 130 -21.08 -10.25 -2.04
CA PRO A 130 -21.11 -10.91 -0.73
C PRO A 130 -19.71 -11.06 -0.10
N LYS A 131 -19.63 -11.07 1.23
CA LYS A 131 -18.36 -10.99 2.00
C LYS A 131 -17.38 -12.14 1.68
N ASP A 132 -17.92 -13.32 1.42
CA ASP A 132 -17.25 -14.55 0.99
C ASP A 132 -16.55 -14.41 -0.38
N ILE A 133 -17.02 -13.51 -1.24
CA ILE A 133 -16.39 -13.20 -2.53
C ILE A 133 -15.54 -11.93 -2.43
N GLY A 134 -16.06 -10.89 -1.77
CA GLY A 134 -15.41 -9.59 -1.64
C GLY A 134 -14.09 -9.64 -0.87
N THR A 135 -14.01 -10.41 0.21
CA THR A 135 -12.79 -10.52 1.02
C THR A 135 -11.66 -11.24 0.27
N PRO A 136 -11.87 -12.42 -0.35
CA PRO A 136 -10.85 -13.02 -1.21
C PRO A 136 -10.46 -12.14 -2.39
N ALA A 137 -11.41 -11.42 -3.01
CA ALA A 137 -11.12 -10.49 -4.09
C ALA A 137 -10.20 -9.35 -3.64
N PHE A 138 -10.37 -8.83 -2.42
CA PHE A 138 -9.45 -7.87 -1.83
C PHE A 138 -8.06 -8.45 -1.62
N VAL A 139 -7.93 -9.66 -1.07
CA VAL A 139 -6.63 -10.31 -0.84
C VAL A 139 -5.91 -10.57 -2.17
N GLY A 140 -6.58 -11.24 -3.10
CA GLY A 140 -6.05 -11.56 -4.42
C GLY A 140 -5.71 -10.28 -5.21
N GLY A 141 -6.59 -9.28 -5.14
CA GLY A 141 -6.39 -7.96 -5.71
C GLY A 141 -5.09 -7.33 -5.21
N ASN A 142 -4.90 -7.21 -3.90
CA ASN A 142 -3.68 -6.66 -3.29
C ASN A 142 -2.41 -7.40 -3.74
N ILE A 143 -2.46 -8.74 -3.77
CA ILE A 143 -1.33 -9.55 -4.24
C ILE A 143 -1.01 -9.21 -5.70
N ILE A 144 -1.99 -9.22 -6.59
CA ILE A 144 -1.80 -8.94 -8.02
C ILE A 144 -1.25 -7.53 -8.24
N VAL A 145 -1.86 -6.52 -7.61
CA VAL A 145 -1.44 -5.12 -7.81
C VAL A 145 -0.11 -4.81 -7.14
N THR A 146 0.38 -5.60 -6.18
CA THR A 146 1.66 -5.36 -5.51
C THR A 146 2.80 -6.17 -6.14
N VAL A 147 2.56 -7.45 -6.45
CA VAL A 147 3.59 -8.39 -6.93
C VAL A 147 3.98 -8.14 -8.39
N LEU A 148 3.05 -7.71 -9.24
CA LEU A 148 3.41 -7.53 -10.65
C LEU A 148 4.30 -6.29 -10.90
N PRO A 149 4.02 -5.12 -10.30
CA PRO A 149 4.96 -4.00 -10.30
C PRO A 149 6.34 -4.37 -9.77
N PHE A 150 6.43 -5.30 -8.83
CA PHE A 150 7.70 -5.78 -8.31
C PHE A 150 8.57 -6.45 -9.39
N PHE A 151 8.04 -7.38 -10.18
CA PHE A 151 8.79 -7.99 -11.29
C PHE A 151 9.21 -6.99 -12.37
N ILE A 152 8.35 -6.00 -12.61
CA ILE A 152 8.60 -4.86 -13.48
C ILE A 152 9.86 -4.11 -13.06
N TYR A 153 9.97 -3.75 -11.79
CA TYR A 153 11.11 -3.00 -11.31
C TYR A 153 12.39 -3.85 -11.26
N ILE A 154 12.28 -5.16 -11.03
CA ILE A 154 13.42 -6.09 -11.19
C ILE A 154 13.97 -6.01 -12.61
N TYR A 155 13.09 -6.06 -13.62
CA TYR A 155 13.51 -5.94 -15.01
C TYR A 155 14.23 -4.60 -15.26
N ILE A 156 13.67 -3.48 -14.78
CA ILE A 156 14.28 -2.15 -14.90
C ILE A 156 15.64 -2.09 -14.20
N ALA A 157 15.76 -2.63 -12.99
CA ALA A 157 17.01 -2.66 -12.23
C ALA A 157 18.09 -3.46 -12.98
N ARG A 158 17.71 -4.52 -13.69
CA ARG A 158 18.62 -5.34 -14.50
C ARG A 158 19.15 -4.59 -15.72
N ILE A 159 18.29 -3.87 -16.45
CA ILE A 159 18.67 -3.21 -17.72
C ILE A 159 19.24 -1.80 -17.54
N SER A 160 18.95 -1.13 -16.43
CA SER A 160 19.41 0.24 -16.16
C SER A 160 20.79 0.28 -15.51
N THR A 161 21.45 1.43 -15.55
CA THR A 161 22.78 1.66 -14.97
C THR A 161 22.78 2.85 -14.00
N GLY A 162 23.79 2.89 -13.13
CA GLY A 162 24.05 4.01 -12.23
C GLY A 162 22.89 4.35 -11.30
N ILE A 163 22.43 5.60 -11.35
CA ILE A 163 21.42 6.17 -10.44
C ILE A 163 20.04 5.52 -10.63
N VAL A 164 19.66 5.21 -11.88
CA VAL A 164 18.36 4.61 -12.19
C VAL A 164 18.23 3.21 -11.60
N ARG A 165 19.30 2.41 -11.65
CA ARG A 165 19.34 1.08 -11.02
C ARG A 165 19.15 1.16 -9.51
N LYS A 166 19.85 2.07 -8.84
CA LYS A 166 19.71 2.28 -7.39
C LYS A 166 18.29 2.68 -7.01
N GLN A 167 17.68 3.57 -7.78
CA GLN A 167 16.32 4.02 -7.53
C GLN A 167 15.28 2.92 -7.76
N ALA A 168 15.43 2.13 -8.84
CA ALA A 168 14.61 0.95 -9.06
C ALA A 168 14.75 -0.03 -7.89
N ALA A 169 15.97 -0.27 -7.39
CA ALA A 169 16.19 -1.14 -6.23
C ALA A 169 15.50 -0.64 -4.95
N PHE A 170 15.50 0.68 -4.69
CA PHE A 170 14.73 1.25 -3.58
C PHE A 170 13.23 1.04 -3.72
N ILE A 171 12.70 1.16 -4.94
CA ILE A 171 11.28 0.90 -5.20
C ILE A 171 10.94 -0.58 -5.00
N ILE A 172 11.77 -1.50 -5.50
CA ILE A 172 11.64 -2.94 -5.28
C ILE A 172 11.61 -3.24 -3.78
N LEU A 173 12.56 -2.69 -3.02
CA LEU A 173 12.63 -2.89 -1.58
C LEU A 173 11.38 -2.34 -0.90
N GLY A 174 10.91 -1.15 -1.28
CA GLY A 174 9.66 -0.58 -0.77
C GLY A 174 8.45 -1.47 -1.04
N MET A 175 8.33 -2.03 -2.25
CA MET A 175 7.28 -2.99 -2.61
C MET A 175 7.35 -4.28 -1.81
N ILE A 176 8.56 -4.84 -1.60
CA ILE A 176 8.77 -6.00 -0.73
C ILE A 176 8.28 -5.69 0.68
N MET A 177 8.66 -4.54 1.24
CA MET A 177 8.25 -4.15 2.59
C MET A 177 6.73 -4.01 2.70
N LEU A 178 6.07 -3.41 1.71
CA LEU A 178 4.60 -3.34 1.68
C LEU A 178 3.96 -4.72 1.56
N PHE A 179 4.50 -5.61 0.73
CA PHE A 179 4.01 -6.98 0.59
C PHE A 179 4.15 -7.79 1.89
N ILE A 180 5.32 -7.70 2.53
CA ILE A 180 5.58 -8.30 3.85
C ILE A 180 4.65 -7.70 4.91
N SER A 181 4.34 -6.40 4.85
CA SER A 181 3.40 -5.80 5.79
C SER A 181 1.98 -6.34 5.64
N LEU A 182 1.57 -6.68 4.41
CA LEU A 182 0.22 -7.13 4.11
C LEU A 182 -0.01 -8.58 4.58
N LEU A 183 0.97 -9.46 4.35
CA LEU A 183 0.86 -10.89 4.59
C LEU A 183 1.73 -11.41 5.74
N GLY A 184 2.94 -10.88 5.89
CA GLY A 184 3.97 -11.39 6.79
C GLY A 184 3.53 -11.40 8.26
N GLY A 185 2.94 -10.32 8.77
CA GLY A 185 2.45 -10.28 10.13
C GLY A 185 1.38 -11.35 10.41
N ALA A 186 0.45 -11.56 9.48
CA ALA A 186 -0.60 -12.56 9.61
C ALA A 186 -0.03 -13.99 9.58
N VAL A 187 0.91 -14.27 8.66
CA VAL A 187 1.56 -15.58 8.56
C VAL A 187 2.34 -15.90 9.84
N LEU A 188 3.13 -14.95 10.35
CA LEU A 188 3.91 -15.14 11.57
C LEU A 188 3.04 -15.35 12.81
N TYR A 189 1.88 -14.68 12.88
CA TYR A 189 0.88 -14.94 13.91
C TYR A 189 0.29 -16.34 13.83
N THR A 190 -0.16 -16.76 12.63
CA THR A 190 -0.76 -18.10 12.42
C THR A 190 0.22 -19.24 12.72
N MET A 191 1.50 -19.04 12.46
CA MET A 191 2.56 -20.01 12.78
C MET A 191 2.97 -20.00 14.27
N GLY A 192 2.43 -19.09 15.08
CA GLY A 192 2.75 -18.96 16.50
C GLY A 192 4.11 -18.31 16.79
N PHE A 193 4.74 -17.66 15.81
CA PHE A 193 6.03 -16.98 16.00
C PHE A 193 5.89 -15.59 16.64
N LEU A 194 4.77 -14.91 16.39
CA LEU A 194 4.45 -13.61 16.97
C LEU A 194 3.09 -13.68 17.65
N ASP A 195 2.94 -12.98 18.77
CA ASP A 195 1.61 -12.69 19.32
C ASP A 195 0.88 -11.64 18.46
N ARG A 196 -0.36 -11.35 18.84
CA ARG A 196 -1.22 -10.40 18.12
C ARG A 196 -0.61 -8.99 18.08
N LEU A 197 -0.10 -8.51 19.23
CA LEU A 197 0.49 -7.17 19.35
C LEU A 197 1.68 -7.02 18.41
N TRP A 198 2.65 -7.93 18.47
CA TRP A 198 3.86 -7.88 17.66
C TRP A 198 3.56 -8.10 16.17
N SER A 199 2.57 -8.93 15.84
CA SER A 199 2.11 -9.12 14.45
C SER A 199 1.60 -7.82 13.84
N GLN A 200 0.83 -7.05 14.59
CA GLN A 200 0.31 -5.76 14.13
C GLN A 200 1.40 -4.70 14.02
N LEU A 201 2.23 -4.54 15.06
CA LEU A 201 3.35 -3.62 15.03
C LEU A 201 4.31 -3.92 13.88
N PHE A 202 4.58 -5.21 13.62
CA PHE A 202 5.34 -5.66 12.47
C PHE A 202 4.71 -5.16 11.15
N GLY A 203 3.41 -5.35 10.96
CA GLY A 203 2.69 -4.83 9.79
C GLY A 203 2.84 -3.31 9.64
N ILE A 204 2.63 -2.56 10.72
CA ILE A 204 2.70 -1.09 10.71
C ILE A 204 4.12 -0.60 10.33
N ILE A 205 5.15 -1.15 10.97
CA ILE A 205 6.56 -0.76 10.76
C ILE A 205 6.97 -1.02 9.31
N PHE A 206 6.68 -2.22 8.79
CA PHE A 206 7.01 -2.58 7.42
C PHE A 206 6.21 -1.76 6.40
N SER A 207 4.94 -1.46 6.68
CA SER A 207 4.14 -0.55 5.87
C SER A 207 4.78 0.84 5.78
N LEU A 208 5.17 1.43 6.92
CA LEU A 208 5.78 2.75 6.97
C LEU A 208 7.14 2.78 6.25
N ALA A 209 8.01 1.80 6.52
CA ALA A 209 9.29 1.68 5.84
C ALA A 209 9.12 1.53 4.32
N GLY A 210 8.14 0.72 3.89
CA GLY A 210 7.79 0.56 2.48
C GLY A 210 7.36 1.87 1.82
N LEU A 211 6.46 2.63 2.46
CA LEU A 211 6.03 3.95 1.98
C LEU A 211 7.21 4.92 1.84
N ILE A 212 8.09 4.97 2.84
CA ILE A 212 9.28 5.83 2.82
C ILE A 212 10.15 5.48 1.61
N LEU A 213 10.51 4.21 1.44
CA LEU A 213 11.37 3.75 0.34
C LEU A 213 10.78 4.05 -1.04
N LEU A 214 9.47 3.86 -1.22
CA LEU A 214 8.79 4.20 -2.46
C LEU A 214 8.89 5.70 -2.78
N SER A 215 8.78 6.56 -1.77
CA SER A 215 8.87 8.02 -1.95
C SER A 215 10.27 8.50 -2.37
N TYR A 216 11.32 7.75 -2.01
CA TYR A 216 12.69 8.02 -2.43
C TYR A 216 12.95 7.61 -3.89
N GLY A 217 12.25 6.58 -4.36
CA GLY A 217 12.34 6.08 -5.73
C GLY A 217 12.06 7.15 -6.78
N PHE A 218 13.01 7.39 -7.68
CA PHE A 218 12.83 8.22 -8.87
C PHE A 218 12.96 7.32 -10.09
N VAL A 219 12.11 7.45 -11.09
CA VAL A 219 12.31 6.70 -12.35
C VAL A 219 12.38 7.69 -13.48
N LYS A 220 13.59 7.83 -14.03
CA LYS A 220 13.79 8.36 -15.37
C LYS A 220 13.42 7.21 -16.31
N SER A 221 12.42 7.40 -17.17
CA SER A 221 12.08 6.37 -18.15
C SER A 221 13.32 6.02 -18.98
N PRO A 222 13.69 4.74 -19.17
CA PRO A 222 14.80 4.36 -20.04
C PRO A 222 14.56 4.72 -21.52
N THR A 223 13.33 5.10 -21.89
CA THR A 223 12.97 5.59 -23.24
C THR A 223 12.93 7.11 -23.36
N ALA A 224 13.46 7.86 -22.39
CA ALA A 224 13.68 9.30 -22.53
C ALA A 224 15.04 9.58 -23.21
N ALA A 225 15.14 9.17 -24.47
CA ALA A 225 16.11 9.61 -25.47
C ALA A 225 15.40 9.59 -26.83
#